data_AF-A0A971LWH5-F1
#
_entry.id   AF-A0A971LWH5-F1
#
_cell.length_a   1.000
_cell.length_b   1.000
_cell.length_c   1.000
_cell.angle_alpha   90.00
_cell.angle_beta   90.00
_cell.angle_gamma   90.00
#
_symmetry.space_group_name_H-M   'P 1'
#
loop_
_entity.id
_entity.type
_entity.pdbx_description
1 polymer ?
#
loop_
_entity_poly.entity_id
_entity_poly.type
_entity_poly.pdbx_seq_one_letter_code
_entity_poly.pdbx_strand_id
1 'polypeptide(L)'
;MNDKEIHWENESLTELVNYILKNHHGYLKKEMPLLSKLTTTILKVHGSDHRELSQVHRLFHIIKINFDQHNIIQEKNILPLIKIYERRPSKETLIEILEEIDLLGK
;
A
#
# COMPACT_ATOMS: atom_id res chain seq x y z
N MET A 1 -2.33 -2.68 -22.43
CA MET A 1 -3.47 -3.14 -21.62
C MET A 1 -4.61 -2.19 -21.93
N ASN A 2 -5.81 -2.72 -22.13
CA ASN A 2 -6.97 -1.91 -22.49
C ASN A 2 -7.46 -1.22 -21.20
N ASP A 3 -6.90 -0.04 -20.89
CA ASP A 3 -7.40 0.78 -19.80
C ASP A 3 -8.75 1.32 -20.24
N LYS A 4 -9.81 0.55 -19.94
CA LYS A 4 -11.13 1.13 -19.84
C LYS A 4 -11.02 2.22 -18.78
N GLU A 5 -11.29 3.45 -19.18
CA GLU A 5 -11.38 4.58 -18.26
C GLU A 5 -12.47 4.24 -17.23
N ILE A 6 -12.05 3.99 -15.99
CA ILE A 6 -12.98 3.68 -14.90
C ILE A 6 -13.37 5.02 -14.26
N HIS A 7 -14.66 5.33 -14.33
CA HIS A 7 -15.27 6.47 -13.67
C HIS A 7 -15.56 6.13 -12.21
N TRP A 8 -14.54 6.23 -11.35
CA TRP A 8 -14.60 5.83 -9.94
C TRP A 8 -15.70 6.53 -9.15
N GLU A 9 -16.10 7.74 -9.55
CA GLU A 9 -17.19 8.51 -8.95
C GLU A 9 -18.56 7.81 -9.06
N ASN A 10 -18.71 6.88 -10.03
CA ASN A 10 -19.93 6.13 -10.27
C ASN A 10 -19.86 4.69 -9.74
N GLU A 11 -18.70 4.28 -9.23
CA GLU A 11 -18.49 2.93 -8.69
C GLU A 11 -18.81 2.87 -7.19
N SER A 12 -19.19 1.69 -6.72
CA SER A 12 -19.37 1.46 -5.28
C SER A 12 -18.01 1.53 -4.56
N LEU A 13 -18.03 1.96 -3.29
CA LEU A 13 -16.86 1.92 -2.41
C LEU A 13 -16.35 0.48 -2.27
N THR A 14 -17.23 -0.52 -2.23
CA THR A 14 -16.83 -1.93 -2.24
C THR A 14 -16.00 -2.29 -3.47
N GLU A 15 -16.41 -1.87 -4.67
CA GLU A 15 -15.68 -2.14 -5.90
C GLU A 15 -14.36 -1.36 -5.97
N LEU A 16 -14.35 -0.11 -5.53
CA LEU A 16 -13.11 0.68 -5.40
C LEU A 16 -12.12 -0.01 -4.45
N VAL A 17 -12.57 -0.45 -3.26
CA VAL A 17 -11.73 -1.20 -2.31
C VAL A 17 -11.20 -2.49 -2.92
N ASN A 18 -12.06 -3.28 -3.58
CA ASN A 18 -11.67 -4.52 -4.24
C ASN A 18 -10.60 -4.28 -5.30
N TYR A 19 -10.77 -3.21 -6.09
CA TYR A 19 -9.81 -2.83 -7.11
C TYR A 19 -8.47 -2.42 -6.51
N ILE A 20 -8.46 -1.61 -5.44
CA ILE A 20 -7.24 -1.17 -4.75
C ILE A 20 -6.46 -2.38 -4.22
N LEU A 21 -7.15 -3.30 -3.53
CA LEU A 21 -6.54 -4.51 -3.00
C LEU A 21 -5.92 -5.37 -4.09
N LYS A 22 -6.62 -5.54 -5.21
CA LYS A 22 -6.19 -6.42 -6.29
C LYS A 22 -5.03 -5.82 -7.10
N ASN A 23 -5.18 -4.58 -7.55
CA ASN A 23 -4.30 -4.01 -8.57
C ASN A 23 -3.13 -3.22 -7.97
N HIS A 24 -3.31 -2.59 -6.81
CA HIS A 24 -2.25 -1.84 -6.15
C HIS A 24 -1.55 -2.68 -5.09
N HIS A 25 -2.29 -3.18 -4.09
CA HIS A 25 -1.66 -3.94 -3.00
C HIS A 25 -1.16 -5.30 -3.49
N GLY A 26 -1.94 -5.98 -4.34
CA GLY A 26 -1.52 -7.24 -4.97
C GLY A 26 -0.25 -7.09 -5.82
N TYR A 27 -0.13 -6.00 -6.58
CA TYR A 27 1.09 -5.69 -7.34
C TYR A 27 2.28 -5.45 -6.40
N LEU A 28 2.13 -4.57 -5.41
CA LEU A 28 3.21 -4.24 -4.47
C LEU A 28 3.69 -5.48 -3.69
N LYS A 29 2.76 -6.34 -3.24
CA LYS A 29 3.07 -7.59 -2.54
C LYS A 29 3.93 -8.55 -3.38
N LYS A 30 3.77 -8.51 -4.71
CA LYS A 30 4.56 -9.32 -5.65
C LYS A 30 5.92 -8.69 -5.96
N GLU A 31 5.95 -7.37 -6.20
CA GLU A 31 7.15 -6.69 -6.70
C GLU A 31 8.12 -6.24 -5.60
N MET A 32 7.63 -5.82 -4.42
CA MET A 32 8.48 -5.34 -3.31
C MET A 32 9.54 -6.36 -2.85
N PRO A 33 9.24 -7.67 -2.71
CA PRO A 33 10.25 -8.67 -2.38
C PRO A 33 11.33 -8.81 -3.46
N LEU A 34 10.95 -8.70 -4.74
CA LEU A 34 11.89 -8.76 -5.86
C LEU A 34 12.83 -7.56 -5.86
N LEU A 35 12.29 -6.35 -5.68
CA LEU A 35 13.07 -5.12 -5.57
C LEU A 35 14.00 -5.13 -4.35
N SER A 36 13.54 -5.65 -3.20
CA SER A 36 14.39 -5.86 -2.02
C SER A 36 15.58 -6.75 -2.34
N LYS A 37 15.35 -7.91 -2.96
CA LYS A 37 16.43 -8.82 -3.38
C LYS A 37 17.40 -8.14 -4.35
N LEU A 38 16.90 -7.40 -5.33
CA LEU A 38 17.72 -6.71 -6.34
C LEU A 38 18.59 -5.63 -5.71
N THR A 39 18.01 -4.76 -4.87
CA THR A 39 18.77 -3.68 -4.21
C THR A 39 19.87 -4.24 -3.30
N THR A 40 19.62 -5.33 -2.58
CA THR A 40 20.65 -6.02 -1.79
C THR A 40 21.72 -6.67 -2.67
N THR A 41 21.33 -7.29 -3.79
CA THR A 41 22.27 -7.93 -4.72
C THR A 41 23.19 -6.90 -5.37
N ILE A 42 22.63 -5.80 -5.87
CA ILE A 42 23.38 -4.70 -6.49
C ILE A 42 24.38 -4.10 -5.51
N LEU A 43 23.95 -3.80 -4.28
CA LEU A 43 24.85 -3.31 -3.24
C LEU A 43 25.96 -4.32 -2.94
N LYS A 44 25.64 -5.62 -2.84
CA LYS A 44 26.62 -6.66 -2.54
C LYS A 44 27.71 -6.78 -3.62
N VAL A 45 27.32 -6.70 -4.89
CA VAL A 45 28.25 -6.91 -6.02
C VAL A 45 29.03 -5.64 -6.36
N HIS A 46 28.41 -4.47 -6.28
CA HIS A 46 28.97 -3.21 -6.79
C HIS A 46 29.25 -2.16 -5.69
N GLY A 47 28.93 -2.44 -4.43
CA GLY A 47 28.99 -1.45 -3.35
C GLY A 47 30.40 -1.02 -2.94
N SER A 48 31.45 -1.79 -3.26
CA SER A 48 32.84 -1.38 -3.04
C SER A 48 33.22 -0.17 -3.89
N ASP A 49 32.70 -0.14 -5.12
CA ASP A 49 33.07 0.84 -6.15
C ASP A 49 32.07 2.02 -6.18
N HIS A 50 30.86 1.79 -5.68
CA HIS A 50 29.73 2.72 -5.73
C HIS A 50 29.08 2.92 -4.35
N ARG A 51 29.55 3.92 -3.59
CA ARG A 51 29.11 4.20 -2.22
C ARG A 51 27.63 4.64 -2.15
N GLU A 52 27.11 5.26 -3.20
CA GLU A 52 25.72 5.67 -3.36
C GLU A 52 24.73 4.50 -3.27
N LEU A 53 25.15 3.29 -3.63
CA LEU A 53 24.29 2.10 -3.59
C LEU A 53 23.86 1.72 -2.16
N SER A 54 24.68 2.06 -1.17
CA SER A 54 24.33 1.85 0.25
C SER A 54 23.13 2.73 0.64
N GLN A 55 23.11 3.98 0.14
CA GLN A 55 21.99 4.89 0.36
C GLN A 55 20.72 4.41 -0.35
N VAL A 56 20.82 3.95 -1.61
CA VAL A 56 19.68 3.39 -2.34
C VAL A 56 19.09 2.19 -1.61
N HIS A 57 19.93 1.24 -1.19
CA HIS A 57 19.50 0.08 -0.41
C HIS A 57 18.79 0.50 0.88
N ARG A 58 19.39 1.42 1.65
CA ARG A 58 18.80 1.90 2.91
C ARG A 58 17.44 2.56 2.69
N LEU A 59 17.37 3.53 1.77
CA LEU A 59 16.14 4.28 1.50
C LEU A 59 15.03 3.37 0.97
N PHE A 60 15.37 2.43 0.08
CA PHE A 60 14.41 1.45 -0.40
C PHE A 60 13.82 0.61 0.73
N HIS A 61 14.64 0.11 1.66
CA HIS A 61 14.14 -0.70 2.77
C HIS A 61 13.30 0.11 3.78
N ILE A 62 13.60 1.40 3.98
CA ILE A 62 12.73 2.30 4.76
C ILE A 62 11.37 2.44 4.09
N ILE A 63 11.35 2.73 2.78
CA ILE A 63 10.11 2.84 2.00
C ILE A 63 9.30 1.54 2.10
N LYS A 64 9.96 0.39 1.90
CA LYS A 64 9.32 -0.92 2.00
C LYS A 64 8.66 -1.15 3.36
N ILE A 65 9.36 -0.85 4.47
CA ILE A 65 8.81 -1.02 5.82
C ILE A 65 7.58 -0.14 6.01
N ASN A 66 7.65 1.14 5.64
CA ASN A 66 6.52 2.06 5.78
C ASN A 66 5.32 1.62 4.94
N PHE A 67 5.54 1.21 3.69
CA PHE A 67 4.47 0.68 2.83
C PHE A 67 3.86 -0.61 3.40
N ASP A 68 4.68 -1.55 3.86
CA ASP A 68 4.18 -2.80 4.45
C ASP A 68 3.32 -2.51 5.69
N GLN A 69 3.74 -1.58 6.56
CA GLN A 69 2.97 -1.15 7.73
C GLN A 69 1.64 -0.48 7.34
N HIS A 70 1.68 0.47 6.40
CA HIS A 70 0.49 1.17 5.94
C HIS A 70 -0.52 0.21 5.30
N ASN A 71 -0.05 -0.70 4.43
CA ASN A 71 -0.91 -1.67 3.76
C ASN A 71 -1.58 -2.61 4.77
N ILE A 72 -0.87 -3.06 5.81
CA ILE A 72 -1.46 -3.93 6.83
C ILE A 72 -2.62 -3.24 7.55
N ILE A 73 -2.45 -1.99 7.97
CA ILE A 73 -3.50 -1.21 8.65
C ILE A 73 -4.68 -0.99 7.72
N GLN A 74 -4.41 -0.60 6.46
CA GLN A 74 -5.47 -0.42 5.47
C GLN A 74 -6.26 -1.71 5.22
N GLU A 75 -5.57 -2.82 4.97
CA GLU A 75 -6.19 -4.11 4.62
C GLU A 75 -7.00 -4.71 5.77
N LYS A 76 -6.53 -4.56 7.01
CA LYS A 76 -7.15 -5.18 8.18
C LYS A 76 -8.20 -4.31 8.86
N ASN A 77 -8.04 -2.99 8.80
CA ASN A 77 -8.86 -2.07 9.59
C ASN A 77 -9.71 -1.19 8.66
N ILE A 78 -9.07 -0.29 7.90
CA ILE A 78 -9.78 0.79 7.19
C ILE A 78 -10.65 0.28 6.03
N LEU A 79 -10.08 -0.52 5.13
CA LEU A 79 -10.78 -0.96 3.92
C LEU A 79 -11.99 -1.88 4.23
N PRO A 80 -11.93 -2.80 5.21
CA PRO A 80 -13.11 -3.50 5.70
C PRO A 80 -14.18 -2.58 6.29
N LEU A 81 -13.79 -1.59 7.11
CA LEU A 81 -14.74 -0.65 7.71
C LEU A 81 -15.46 0.20 6.65
N ILE A 82 -14.77 0.61 5.59
CA ILE A 82 -15.39 1.33 4.46
C ILE A 82 -16.50 0.49 3.82
N LYS A 83 -16.28 -0.81 3.61
CA LYS A 83 -17.30 -1.73 3.08
C LYS A 83 -18.50 -1.88 4.03
N ILE A 84 -18.25 -1.89 5.34
CA ILE A 84 -19.31 -1.93 6.36
C ILE A 84 -20.12 -0.64 6.32
N TYR A 85 -19.44 0.51 6.29
CA TYR A 85 -20.07 1.82 6.24
C TYR A 85 -20.95 2.00 5.01
N GLU A 86 -20.48 1.56 3.83
CA GLU A 86 -21.29 1.60 2.60
C GLU A 86 -22.61 0.82 2.75
N ARG A 87 -22.56 -0.37 3.35
CA ARG A 87 -23.75 -1.22 3.54
C ARG A 87 -24.67 -0.71 4.63
N ARG A 88 -24.11 -0.16 5.70
CA ARG A 88 -24.83 0.33 6.87
C ARG A 88 -24.15 1.59 7.41
N PRO A 89 -24.50 2.77 6.87
CA PRO A 89 -23.92 4.03 7.31
C PRO A 89 -24.25 4.28 8.78
N SER A 90 -23.23 4.58 9.59
CA SER A 90 -23.39 4.97 10.99
C SER A 90 -22.31 5.98 11.38
N LYS A 91 -22.61 6.83 12.36
CA LYS A 91 -21.61 7.80 12.86
C LYS A 91 -20.46 7.09 13.54
N GLU A 92 -20.77 6.00 14.22
CA GLU A 92 -19.82 5.17 14.96
C GLU A 92 -18.78 4.57 14.02
N THR A 93 -19.21 3.92 12.94
CA THR A 93 -18.29 3.36 11.93
C THR A 93 -17.49 4.46 11.23
N LEU A 94 -18.07 5.63 10.98
CA LEU A 94 -17.35 6.75 10.39
C LEU A 94 -16.23 7.27 11.32
N ILE A 95 -16.50 7.38 12.62
CA ILE A 95 -15.50 7.79 13.62
C ILE A 95 -14.37 6.77 13.66
N GLU A 96 -14.68 5.47 13.69
CA GLU A 96 -13.67 4.40 13.70
C GLU A 96 -12.77 4.46 12.45
N ILE A 97 -13.34 4.71 11.26
CA ILE A 97 -12.56 4.91 10.03
C ILE A 97 -11.61 6.11 10.16
N LEU A 98 -12.09 7.24 10.70
CA LEU A 98 -11.29 8.45 10.86
C LEU A 98 -10.16 8.29 11.88
N GLU A 99 -10.41 7.57 12.97
CA GLU A 99 -9.39 7.23 13.97
C GLU A 99 -8.28 6.35 13.37
N GLU A 100 -8.65 5.32 12.61
CA GLU A 100 -7.66 4.47 11.91
C GLU A 100 -6.85 5.24 10.86
N ILE A 101 -7.45 6.23 10.18
CA ILE A 101 -6.74 7.11 9.24
C ILE A 101 -5.76 8.03 9.99
N ASP A 102 -6.12 8.57 11.16
CA ASP A 102 -5.21 9.40 11.97
C ASP A 102 -3.98 8.60 12.45
N LEU A 103 -4.16 7.31 12.74
CA LEU A 103 -3.06 6.40 13.08
C LEU A 103 -2.10 6.15 11.92
N LEU A 104 -2.56 6.22 10.65
CA LEU A 104 -1.70 6.13 9.47
C LEU A 104 -0.87 7.38 9.19
N GLY A 105 -1.30 8.55 9.68
CA GLY A 105 -0.65 9.83 9.43
C GLY A 105 0.51 10.15 10.38
N LYS A 106 0.78 9.30 11.36
CA LYS A 106 1.82 9.44 12.38
C LYS A 106 3.03 8.57 12.07
#